data_AF-C7LPK4-F1
#
_entry.id   AF-C7LPK4-F1
#
_cell.length_a   1.000
_cell.length_b   1.000
_cell.length_c   1.000
_cell.angle_alpha   90.00
_cell.angle_beta   90.00
_cell.angle_gamma   90.00
#
_symmetry.space_group_name_H-M   'P 1'
#
loop_
_entity.id
_entity.type
_entity.pdbx_description
1 polymer ?
#
loop_
_entity_poly.entity_id
_entity_poly.type
_entity_poly.pdbx_seq_one_letter_code
_entity_poly.pdbx_strand_id
1 'polypeptide(L)'
;MELSVLQMVLITLGVFFLLGMPVFMSLAISAVVALTFGGYLPMSVIHNSIFDGLNIFPLLAIPCFVIAGTLMEYGNITNQIVEVVKQMVGRMHGGLGITTILACTFFAAISGSGPGTVAAVGTILIPAMIRSGYSKDYAASVASSGGTIGLLIPPSNPMIIYSILGNVSVTAMFTAGFIPGFMVGLVMCLTAWSVARRKGFRGDENTPPFNLVTFLKTLWKSFFSLLTPFVILGSIYSGLCTPVEAAVLAIAYAMFVGIVINRALRPVHIYKALLEGALLCGAVLLIVGTSTLFGKILTFEEAPQRLAAAVMSISQDPKIVLLLIIGVLIILGMFMETLSTIIILVPVLMPMLHVVGIDPIHFGIILVVTNEMALLTPPLGVNLFVASRLANISVERISIGVLPFLAALLVCILILTFFPEISTWLPYTLGMGQ
;
A
#
# COMPACT_ATOMS: atom_id res chain seq x y z
N MET A 1 -29.29 -22.88 -22.39
CA MET A 1 -27.93 -23.06 -21.85
C MET A 1 -28.00 -22.62 -20.41
N GLU A 2 -28.11 -23.55 -19.46
CA GLU A 2 -28.12 -23.18 -18.04
C GLU A 2 -26.74 -22.58 -17.71
N LEU A 3 -26.72 -21.34 -17.23
CA LEU A 3 -25.50 -20.69 -16.78
C LEU A 3 -24.97 -21.48 -15.58
N SER A 4 -23.67 -21.80 -15.56
CA SER A 4 -23.08 -22.40 -14.36
C SER A 4 -23.14 -21.40 -13.20
N VAL A 5 -23.17 -21.89 -11.95
CA VAL A 5 -23.20 -21.02 -10.76
C VAL A 5 -22.01 -20.06 -10.77
N LEU A 6 -20.82 -20.54 -11.09
CA LEU A 6 -19.65 -19.69 -11.33
C LEU A 6 -19.88 -18.58 -12.39
N GLN A 7 -20.51 -18.88 -13.52
CA GLN A 7 -20.79 -17.88 -14.56
C GLN A 7 -21.80 -16.84 -14.06
N MET A 8 -22.84 -17.27 -13.34
CA MET A 8 -23.81 -16.36 -12.74
C MET A 8 -23.13 -15.39 -11.77
N VAL A 9 -22.26 -15.89 -10.89
CA VAL A 9 -21.49 -15.08 -9.94
C VAL A 9 -20.63 -14.04 -10.66
N LEU A 10 -19.87 -14.44 -11.68
CA LEU A 10 -18.98 -13.53 -12.41
C LEU A 10 -19.76 -12.49 -13.22
N ILE A 11 -20.89 -12.87 -13.83
CA ILE A 11 -21.74 -11.95 -14.58
C ILE A 11 -22.41 -10.94 -13.63
N THR A 12 -22.98 -11.39 -12.51
CA THR A 12 -23.58 -10.51 -11.51
C THR A 12 -22.55 -9.52 -10.95
N LEU A 13 -21.35 -10.01 -10.63
CA LEU A 13 -20.26 -9.17 -10.15
C LEU A 13 -19.87 -8.11 -11.19
N GLY A 14 -19.66 -8.53 -12.45
CA GLY A 14 -19.28 -7.65 -13.55
C GLY A 14 -20.34 -6.59 -13.85
N VAL A 15 -21.62 -6.95 -13.84
CA VAL A 15 -22.74 -6.01 -14.05
C VAL A 15 -22.76 -4.96 -12.94
N PHE A 16 -22.63 -5.35 -11.67
CA PHE A 16 -22.66 -4.38 -10.57
C PHE A 16 -21.44 -3.46 -10.55
N PHE A 17 -20.27 -3.93 -10.98
CA PHE A 17 -19.11 -3.05 -11.19
C PHE A 17 -19.36 -2.04 -12.31
N LEU A 18 -19.97 -2.45 -13.43
CA LEU A 18 -20.33 -1.52 -14.51
C LEU A 18 -21.38 -0.50 -14.09
N LEU A 19 -22.28 -0.86 -13.17
CA LEU A 19 -23.25 0.05 -12.55
C LEU A 19 -22.63 0.95 -11.48
N GLY A 20 -21.34 0.79 -11.15
CA GLY A 20 -20.64 1.60 -10.15
C GLY A 20 -21.06 1.30 -8.72
N MET A 21 -21.58 0.10 -8.43
CA MET A 21 -21.94 -0.28 -7.06
C MET A 21 -20.69 -0.47 -6.17
N PRO A 22 -20.76 -0.16 -4.87
CA PRO A 22 -19.69 -0.45 -3.93
C PRO A 22 -19.27 -1.92 -3.97
N VAL A 23 -17.96 -2.18 -3.83
CA VAL A 23 -17.38 -3.51 -4.00
C VAL A 23 -17.99 -4.53 -3.03
N PHE A 24 -18.14 -4.18 -1.75
CA PHE A 24 -18.74 -5.07 -0.75
C PHE A 24 -20.18 -5.50 -1.12
N MET A 25 -20.97 -4.60 -1.72
CA MET A 25 -22.33 -4.92 -2.17
C MET A 25 -22.29 -5.86 -3.36
N SER A 26 -21.40 -5.58 -4.32
CA SER A 26 -21.24 -6.42 -5.52
C SER A 26 -20.83 -7.85 -5.14
N LEU A 27 -19.90 -8.00 -4.17
CA LEU A 27 -19.50 -9.31 -3.63
C LEU A 27 -20.63 -10.01 -2.89
N ALA A 28 -21.31 -9.30 -1.99
CA ALA A 28 -22.41 -9.85 -1.20
C ALA A 28 -23.55 -10.35 -2.08
N ILE A 29 -24.03 -9.51 -3.01
CA ILE A 29 -25.16 -9.86 -3.87
C ILE A 29 -24.77 -11.00 -4.80
N SER A 30 -23.57 -10.97 -5.39
CA SER A 30 -23.10 -12.07 -6.26
C SER A 30 -23.03 -13.40 -5.51
N ALA A 31 -22.56 -13.39 -4.26
CA ALA A 31 -22.51 -14.60 -3.43
C ALA A 31 -23.92 -15.09 -3.02
N VAL A 32 -24.85 -14.18 -2.72
CA VAL A 32 -26.24 -14.53 -2.41
C VAL A 32 -26.93 -15.14 -3.64
N VAL A 33 -26.75 -14.55 -4.82
CA VAL A 33 -27.26 -15.10 -6.09
C VAL A 33 -26.71 -16.51 -6.31
N ALA A 34 -25.41 -16.73 -6.10
CA ALA A 34 -24.79 -18.05 -6.17
C ALA A 34 -25.49 -19.08 -5.29
N LEU A 35 -25.74 -18.72 -4.02
CA LEU A 35 -26.37 -19.61 -3.05
C LEU A 35 -27.82 -19.91 -3.40
N THR A 36 -28.57 -18.90 -3.85
CA THR A 36 -29.98 -19.08 -4.21
C THR A 36 -30.18 -19.95 -5.45
N PHE A 37 -29.29 -19.86 -6.43
CA PHE A 37 -29.43 -20.59 -7.70
C PHE A 37 -28.58 -21.87 -7.77
N GLY A 38 -27.55 -22.01 -6.94
CA GLY A 38 -26.74 -23.23 -6.85
C GLY A 38 -27.39 -24.32 -6.02
N GLY A 39 -28.10 -23.98 -4.93
CA GLY A 39 -28.84 -24.97 -4.13
C GLY A 39 -27.98 -25.98 -3.34
N TYR A 40 -26.65 -25.85 -3.37
CA TYR A 40 -25.73 -26.82 -2.75
C TYR A 40 -25.33 -26.48 -1.30
N LEU A 41 -25.51 -25.23 -0.87
CA LEU A 41 -25.07 -24.74 0.44
C LEU A 41 -26.24 -24.14 1.23
N PRO A 42 -26.32 -24.38 2.55
CA PRO A 42 -27.39 -23.81 3.38
C PRO A 42 -27.24 -22.28 3.47
N MET A 43 -28.38 -21.58 3.52
CA MET A 43 -28.39 -20.11 3.60
C MET A 43 -27.70 -19.56 4.87
N SER A 44 -27.51 -20.41 5.89
CA SER A 44 -26.72 -20.08 7.09
C SER A 44 -25.25 -19.76 6.80
N VAL A 45 -24.71 -20.23 5.67
CA VAL A 45 -23.35 -19.90 5.22
C VAL A 45 -23.16 -18.39 5.07
N ILE A 46 -24.21 -17.63 4.75
CA ILE A 46 -24.13 -16.17 4.61
C ILE A 46 -23.70 -15.52 5.92
N HIS A 47 -24.47 -15.71 7.00
CA HIS A 47 -24.18 -15.05 8.26
C HIS A 47 -22.92 -15.60 8.92
N ASN A 48 -22.70 -16.92 8.86
CA ASN A 48 -21.50 -17.55 9.41
C ASN A 48 -20.24 -17.01 8.73
N SER A 49 -20.21 -16.95 7.40
CA SER A 49 -19.01 -16.51 6.68
C SER A 49 -18.74 -15.01 6.82
N ILE A 50 -19.79 -14.20 6.88
CA ILE A 50 -19.64 -12.77 7.16
C ILE A 50 -19.09 -12.60 8.59
N PHE A 51 -19.65 -13.30 9.58
CA PHE A 51 -19.16 -13.24 10.96
C PHE A 51 -17.71 -13.72 11.09
N ASP A 52 -17.35 -14.83 10.45
CA ASP A 52 -15.98 -15.37 10.40
C ASP A 52 -14.99 -14.32 9.87
N GLY A 53 -15.36 -13.63 8.78
CA GLY A 53 -14.52 -12.59 8.17
C GLY A 53 -14.36 -11.34 9.06
N LEU A 54 -15.35 -11.05 9.90
CA LEU A 54 -15.30 -9.92 10.84
C LEU A 54 -14.50 -10.26 12.11
N ASN A 55 -14.49 -11.52 12.53
CA ASN A 55 -13.91 -11.97 13.79
C ASN A 55 -12.42 -12.36 13.66
N ILE A 56 -11.64 -11.52 12.97
CA ILE A 56 -10.22 -11.75 12.71
C ILE A 56 -9.39 -10.73 13.49
N PHE A 57 -8.69 -11.19 14.53
CA PHE A 57 -7.93 -10.31 15.44
C PHE A 57 -6.92 -9.38 14.73
N PRO A 58 -6.11 -9.84 13.74
CA PRO A 58 -5.23 -8.97 12.97
C PRO A 58 -5.90 -7.77 12.28
N LEU A 59 -7.22 -7.81 12.03
CA LEU A 59 -7.95 -6.74 11.36
C LEU A 59 -7.97 -5.45 12.18
N LEU A 60 -7.85 -5.55 13.51
CA LEU A 60 -7.77 -4.40 14.43
C LEU A 60 -6.52 -3.54 14.19
N ALA A 61 -5.44 -4.10 13.63
CA ALA A 61 -4.22 -3.36 13.37
C ALA A 61 -4.44 -2.21 12.37
N ILE A 62 -5.29 -2.40 11.36
CA ILE A 62 -5.53 -1.43 10.28
C ILE A 62 -6.08 -0.10 10.81
N PRO A 63 -7.23 -0.04 11.51
CA PRO A 63 -7.73 1.22 12.03
C PRO A 63 -6.78 1.81 13.08
N CYS A 64 -6.09 1.00 13.88
CA CYS A 64 -5.12 1.50 14.84
C CYS A 64 -3.91 2.17 14.17
N PHE A 65 -3.35 1.60 13.10
CA PHE A 65 -2.26 2.22 12.34
C PHE A 65 -2.71 3.48 11.62
N VAL A 66 -3.95 3.54 11.15
CA VAL A 66 -4.49 4.78 10.56
C VAL A 66 -4.68 5.86 11.61
N ILE A 67 -5.24 5.53 12.79
CA ILE A 67 -5.31 6.47 13.92
C ILE A 67 -3.90 6.98 14.28
N ALA A 68 -2.92 6.07 14.38
CA ALA A 68 -1.54 6.44 14.66
C ALA A 68 -0.99 7.39 13.60
N GLY A 69 -1.12 7.07 12.31
CA GLY A 69 -0.68 7.91 11.20
C GLY A 69 -1.28 9.32 11.24
N THR A 70 -2.60 9.43 11.42
CA THR A 70 -3.30 10.71 11.54
C THR A 70 -2.82 11.52 12.76
N LEU A 71 -2.62 10.87 13.92
CA LEU A 71 -2.08 11.53 15.11
C LEU A 71 -0.65 12.04 14.89
N MET A 72 0.20 11.30 14.17
CA MET A 72 1.57 11.71 13.88
C MET A 72 1.63 12.89 12.92
N GLU A 73 0.72 12.94 11.95
CA GLU A 73 0.55 14.09 11.07
C GLU A 73 0.19 15.36 11.87
N TYR A 74 -0.89 15.33 12.67
CA TYR A 74 -1.27 16.45 13.52
C TYR A 74 -0.26 16.74 14.64
N GLY A 75 0.54 15.74 15.02
CA GLY A 75 1.61 15.82 16.02
C GLY A 75 2.90 16.47 15.53
N ASN A 76 2.95 16.97 14.28
CA ASN A 76 4.13 17.60 13.68
C ASN A 76 5.34 16.67 13.48
N ILE A 77 5.12 15.36 13.49
CA ILE A 77 6.16 14.34 13.30
C ILE A 77 6.61 14.31 11.83
N THR A 78 5.65 14.33 10.90
CA THR A 78 5.91 14.32 9.45
C THR A 78 6.79 15.50 9.01
N ASN A 79 6.49 16.71 9.49
CA ASN A 79 7.27 17.91 9.16
C ASN A 79 8.73 17.79 9.64
N GLN A 80 8.93 17.23 10.83
CA GLN A 80 10.26 17.03 11.41
C GLN A 80 11.08 15.99 10.64
N ILE A 81 10.44 14.93 10.15
CA ILE A 81 11.07 13.94 9.27
C ILE A 81 11.47 14.60 7.93
N VAL A 82 10.54 15.32 7.31
CA VAL A 82 10.78 16.04 6.04
C VAL A 82 11.95 17.02 6.18
N GLU A 83 12.04 17.75 7.30
CA GLU A 83 13.11 18.72 7.57
C GLU A 83 14.48 18.04 7.64
N VAL A 84 14.59 16.90 8.32
CA VAL A 84 15.82 16.10 8.42
C VAL A 84 16.26 15.62 7.04
N VAL A 85 15.34 15.00 6.30
CA VAL A 85 15.63 14.47 4.94
C VAL A 85 16.05 15.62 4.01
N LYS A 86 15.36 16.76 4.06
CA LYS A 86 15.69 17.94 3.24
C LYS A 86 17.12 18.41 3.49
N GLN A 87 17.60 18.39 4.73
CA GLN A 87 18.98 18.80 5.03
C GLN A 87 20.04 17.83 4.47
N MET A 88 19.71 16.54 4.35
CA MET A 88 20.64 15.54 3.80
C MET A 88 20.81 15.65 2.29
N VAL A 89 19.71 15.83 1.55
CA VAL A 89 19.72 15.70 0.07
C VAL A 89 19.25 16.94 -0.68
N GLY A 90 18.73 17.97 0.00
CA GLY A 90 18.06 19.12 -0.63
C GLY A 90 18.94 19.99 -1.55
N ARG A 91 20.27 20.00 -1.33
CA ARG A 91 21.22 20.72 -2.19
C ARG A 91 21.66 19.95 -3.43
N MET A 92 21.38 18.64 -3.50
CA MET A 92 21.69 17.85 -4.68
C MET A 92 20.86 18.33 -5.88
N HIS A 93 21.30 18.02 -7.10
CA HIS A 93 20.46 18.22 -8.29
C HIS A 93 19.17 17.41 -8.14
N GLY A 94 18.01 18.07 -8.30
CA GLY A 94 16.73 17.43 -8.00
C GLY A 94 16.47 17.15 -6.52
N GLY A 95 17.22 17.77 -5.61
CA GLY A 95 17.26 17.43 -4.19
C GLY A 95 15.90 17.47 -3.50
N LEU A 96 15.01 18.39 -3.88
CA LEU A 96 13.64 18.42 -3.36
C LEU A 96 12.81 17.22 -3.83
N GLY A 97 13.01 16.73 -5.05
CA GLY A 97 12.33 15.53 -5.53
C GLY A 97 12.81 14.27 -4.82
N ILE A 98 14.13 14.14 -4.59
CA ILE A 98 14.70 13.05 -3.78
C ILE A 98 14.19 13.16 -2.33
N THR A 99 14.13 14.38 -1.78
CA THR A 99 13.53 14.65 -0.47
C THR A 99 12.10 14.14 -0.40
N THR A 100 11.31 14.33 -1.47
CA THR A 100 9.94 13.81 -1.55
C THR A 100 9.88 12.30 -1.50
N ILE A 101 10.66 11.58 -2.30
CA ILE A 101 10.68 10.10 -2.27
C ILE A 101 11.08 9.58 -0.89
N LEU A 102 12.16 10.14 -0.32
CA LEU A 102 12.66 9.70 0.99
C LEU A 102 11.69 10.06 2.13
N ALA A 103 11.10 11.26 2.12
CA ALA A 103 10.09 11.64 3.10
C ALA A 103 8.85 10.75 3.00
N CYS A 104 8.40 10.43 1.78
CA CYS A 104 7.34 9.45 1.58
C CYS A 104 7.74 8.07 2.10
N THR A 105 8.99 7.63 1.92
CA THR A 105 9.49 6.34 2.43
C THR A 105 9.48 6.27 3.96
N PHE A 106 9.90 7.34 4.65
CA PHE A 106 9.85 7.39 6.12
C PHE A 106 8.42 7.51 6.64
N PHE A 107 7.57 8.28 5.98
CA PHE A 107 6.16 8.41 6.36
C PHE A 107 5.34 7.15 6.03
N ALA A 108 5.71 6.43 4.98
CA ALA A 108 5.17 5.12 4.63
C ALA A 108 5.30 4.13 5.78
N ALA A 109 6.47 4.13 6.45
CA ALA A 109 6.76 3.33 7.64
C ALA A 109 5.94 3.71 8.88
N ILE A 110 4.98 4.61 8.73
CA ILE A 110 4.05 5.06 9.77
C ILE A 110 2.60 4.85 9.29
N SER A 111 2.27 5.30 8.08
CA SER A 111 0.88 5.43 7.64
C SER A 111 0.34 4.18 6.92
N GLY A 112 1.21 3.37 6.29
CA GLY A 112 0.80 2.19 5.51
C GLY A 112 -0.21 2.46 4.39
N SER A 113 -0.25 3.70 3.85
CA SER A 113 -1.23 4.16 2.87
C SER A 113 -0.60 5.06 1.81
N GLY A 114 -0.77 4.69 0.54
CA GLY A 114 -0.22 5.45 -0.58
C GLY A 114 -0.87 6.82 -0.77
N PRO A 115 -2.20 6.90 -0.95
CA PRO A 115 -2.90 8.17 -1.11
C PRO A 115 -2.73 9.10 0.11
N GLY A 116 -2.73 8.53 1.32
CA GLY A 116 -2.47 9.27 2.56
C GLY A 116 -1.07 9.87 2.59
N THR A 117 -0.06 9.12 2.14
CA THR A 117 1.32 9.60 2.02
C THR A 117 1.43 10.76 1.03
N VAL A 118 0.77 10.69 -0.13
CA VAL A 118 0.74 11.81 -1.10
C VAL A 118 0.06 13.03 -0.48
N ALA A 119 -1.04 12.85 0.25
CA ALA A 119 -1.76 13.94 0.89
C ALA A 119 -0.88 14.65 1.94
N ALA A 120 -0.25 13.91 2.84
CA ALA A 120 0.55 14.47 3.93
C ALA A 120 1.86 15.10 3.41
N VAL A 121 2.67 14.34 2.68
CA VAL A 121 4.00 14.78 2.24
C VAL A 121 3.90 15.75 1.05
N GLY A 122 2.97 15.50 0.13
CA GLY A 122 2.75 16.34 -1.05
C GLY A 122 2.29 17.75 -0.70
N THR A 123 1.46 17.92 0.34
CA THR A 123 1.01 19.25 0.81
C THR A 123 2.17 20.16 1.20
N ILE A 124 3.28 19.58 1.67
CA ILE A 124 4.48 20.31 2.08
C ILE A 124 5.42 20.51 0.89
N LEU A 125 5.71 19.43 0.15
CA LEU A 125 6.81 19.40 -0.82
C LEU A 125 6.41 19.85 -2.23
N ILE A 126 5.16 19.68 -2.66
CA ILE A 126 4.71 20.18 -3.97
C ILE A 126 4.83 21.72 -4.01
N PRO A 127 4.26 22.49 -3.05
CA PRO A 127 4.42 23.94 -3.06
C PRO A 127 5.89 24.38 -2.89
N ALA A 128 6.68 23.64 -2.10
CA ALA A 128 8.10 23.94 -1.93
C ALA A 128 8.89 23.77 -3.24
N MET A 129 8.67 22.68 -3.96
CA MET A 129 9.26 22.44 -5.29
C MET A 129 8.90 23.56 -6.28
N ILE A 130 7.63 23.95 -6.33
CA ILE A 130 7.17 25.02 -7.23
C ILE A 130 7.85 26.36 -6.89
N ARG A 131 7.96 26.71 -5.61
CA ARG A 131 8.67 27.94 -5.19
C ARG A 131 10.17 27.92 -5.53
N SER A 132 10.79 26.74 -5.51
CA SER A 132 12.20 26.56 -5.91
C SER A 132 12.37 26.35 -7.42
N GLY A 133 11.36 26.67 -8.25
CA GLY A 133 11.45 26.69 -9.71
C GLY A 133 11.22 25.37 -10.43
N TYR A 134 10.77 24.32 -9.74
CA TYR A 134 10.40 23.06 -10.38
C TYR A 134 9.05 23.20 -11.10
N SER A 135 8.91 22.52 -12.24
CA SER A 135 7.60 22.46 -12.92
C SER A 135 6.55 21.76 -12.04
N LYS A 136 5.30 22.25 -12.07
CA LYS A 136 4.16 21.60 -11.39
C LYS A 136 4.03 20.12 -11.76
N ASP A 137 4.27 19.78 -13.02
CA ASP A 137 4.18 18.41 -13.54
C ASP A 137 5.15 17.48 -12.82
N TYR A 138 6.41 17.89 -12.71
CA TYR A 138 7.43 17.12 -11.98
C TYR A 138 7.11 17.04 -10.49
N ALA A 139 6.72 18.16 -9.87
CA ALA A 139 6.40 18.19 -8.44
C ALA A 139 5.26 17.23 -8.10
N ALA A 140 4.19 17.23 -8.90
CA ALA A 140 3.05 16.32 -8.73
C ALA A 140 3.43 14.87 -9.03
N SER A 141 4.19 14.63 -10.12
CA SER A 141 4.58 13.27 -10.51
C SER A 141 5.45 12.61 -9.45
N VAL A 142 6.50 13.28 -8.99
CA VAL A 142 7.39 12.75 -7.94
C VAL A 142 6.64 12.53 -6.63
N ALA A 143 5.76 13.45 -6.23
CA ALA A 143 4.97 13.28 -5.01
C ALA A 143 4.01 12.08 -5.12
N SER A 144 3.32 11.93 -6.25
CA SER A 144 2.42 10.80 -6.49
C SER A 144 3.19 9.47 -6.47
N SER A 145 4.35 9.40 -7.13
CA SER A 145 5.19 8.21 -7.21
C SER A 145 5.87 7.87 -5.90
N GLY A 146 6.38 8.86 -5.16
CA GLY A 146 6.94 8.63 -3.83
C GLY A 146 5.90 8.09 -2.87
N GLY A 147 4.64 8.55 -2.99
CA GLY A 147 3.56 8.05 -2.16
C GLY A 147 3.24 6.58 -2.37
N THR A 148 3.50 5.97 -3.54
CA THR A 148 3.16 4.55 -3.75
C THR A 148 3.94 3.64 -2.82
N ILE A 149 5.20 3.99 -2.52
CA ILE A 149 6.10 3.28 -1.59
C ILE A 149 5.42 3.04 -0.21
N GLY A 150 4.42 3.87 0.12
CA GLY A 150 3.45 3.70 1.20
C GLY A 150 2.86 2.32 1.36
N LEU A 151 2.76 1.54 0.27
CA LEU A 151 2.15 0.22 0.28
C LEU A 151 3.17 -0.88 0.61
N LEU A 152 4.44 -0.69 0.27
CA LEU A 152 5.48 -1.72 0.41
C LEU A 152 6.28 -1.60 1.70
N ILE A 153 6.50 -0.39 2.21
CA ILE A 153 7.26 -0.19 3.46
C ILE A 153 6.35 -0.48 4.67
N PRO A 154 6.73 -1.41 5.57
CA PRO A 154 5.91 -1.75 6.74
C PRO A 154 5.88 -0.63 7.81
N PRO A 155 4.80 -0.53 8.60
CA PRO A 155 3.56 -1.32 8.55
C PRO A 155 2.68 -0.90 7.36
N SER A 156 2.01 -1.88 6.72
CA SER A 156 1.24 -1.67 5.48
C SER A 156 -0.17 -2.27 5.58
N ASN A 157 -1.19 -1.43 5.35
CA ASN A 157 -2.59 -1.87 5.38
C ASN A 157 -2.90 -2.94 4.31
N PRO A 158 -2.46 -2.78 3.04
CA PRO A 158 -2.56 -3.84 2.03
C PRO A 158 -1.93 -5.17 2.46
N MET A 159 -0.75 -5.14 3.09
CA MET A 159 -0.08 -6.35 3.56
C MET A 159 -0.85 -7.05 4.67
N ILE A 160 -1.47 -6.30 5.59
CA ILE A 160 -2.32 -6.89 6.64
C ILE A 160 -3.52 -7.60 6.00
N ILE A 161 -4.23 -6.95 5.06
CA ILE A 161 -5.38 -7.55 4.38
C ILE A 161 -4.96 -8.78 3.57
N TYR A 162 -3.86 -8.70 2.83
CA TYR A 162 -3.29 -9.83 2.12
C TYR A 162 -3.01 -11.01 3.07
N SER A 163 -2.37 -10.72 4.20
CA SER A 163 -2.02 -11.74 5.20
C SER A 163 -3.24 -12.45 5.76
N ILE A 164 -4.30 -11.69 6.05
CA ILE A 164 -5.56 -12.23 6.54
C ILE A 164 -6.22 -13.13 5.50
N LEU A 165 -6.35 -12.66 4.25
CA LEU A 165 -7.06 -13.39 3.20
C LEU A 165 -6.27 -14.56 2.63
N GLY A 166 -4.95 -14.42 2.57
CA GLY A 166 -4.02 -15.46 2.13
C GLY A 166 -3.63 -16.43 3.25
N ASN A 167 -4.11 -16.20 4.47
CA ASN A 167 -3.76 -16.99 5.64
C ASN A 167 -2.24 -17.14 5.83
N VAL A 168 -1.50 -16.04 5.66
CA VAL A 168 -0.06 -15.94 5.88
C VAL A 168 0.23 -15.02 7.06
N SER A 169 1.41 -15.16 7.67
CA SER A 169 1.82 -14.34 8.81
C SER A 169 2.01 -12.86 8.41
N VAL A 170 1.35 -11.95 9.15
CA VAL A 170 1.50 -10.49 8.99
C VAL A 170 2.96 -10.06 9.21
N THR A 171 3.62 -10.65 10.21
CA THR A 171 5.02 -10.35 10.53
C THR A 171 5.95 -10.81 9.40
N ALA A 172 5.64 -11.96 8.77
CA ALA A 172 6.38 -12.44 7.60
C ALA A 172 6.22 -11.49 6.41
N MET A 173 5.01 -11.02 6.15
CA MET A 173 4.74 -10.04 5.09
C MET A 173 5.44 -8.71 5.34
N PHE A 174 5.45 -8.22 6.58
CA PHE A 174 6.16 -6.99 6.93
C PHE A 174 7.67 -7.15 6.74
N THR A 175 8.27 -8.24 7.21
CA THR A 175 9.71 -8.48 6.98
C THR A 175 10.03 -8.64 5.49
N ALA A 176 9.18 -9.34 4.73
CA ALA A 176 9.31 -9.47 3.28
C ALA A 176 9.27 -8.13 2.54
N GLY A 177 8.54 -7.14 3.05
CA GLY A 177 8.42 -5.80 2.45
C GLY A 177 9.68 -4.95 2.58
N PHE A 178 10.57 -5.26 3.53
CA PHE A 178 11.69 -4.37 3.87
C PHE A 178 12.69 -4.22 2.71
N ILE A 179 13.27 -5.33 2.24
CA ILE A 179 14.28 -5.29 1.15
C ILE A 179 13.67 -4.79 -0.16
N PRO A 180 12.52 -5.30 -0.64
CA PRO A 180 11.83 -4.76 -1.82
C PRO A 180 11.49 -3.28 -1.66
N GLY A 181 11.05 -2.85 -0.47
CA GLY A 181 10.75 -1.46 -0.13
C GLY A 181 11.94 -0.53 -0.34
N PHE A 182 13.09 -0.87 0.25
CA PHE A 182 14.32 -0.10 0.05
C PHE A 182 14.79 -0.13 -1.40
N MET A 183 14.67 -1.27 -2.09
CA MET A 183 14.99 -1.38 -3.50
C MET A 183 14.14 -0.42 -4.35
N VAL A 184 12.82 -0.45 -4.19
CA VAL A 184 11.89 0.46 -4.90
C VAL A 184 12.21 1.91 -4.55
N GLY A 185 12.39 2.24 -3.26
CA GLY A 185 12.76 3.59 -2.82
C GLY A 185 14.05 4.11 -3.47
N LEU A 186 15.09 3.28 -3.54
CA LEU A 186 16.35 3.62 -4.21
C LEU A 186 16.16 3.85 -5.71
N VAL A 187 15.46 2.95 -6.40
CA VAL A 187 15.20 3.08 -7.85
C VAL A 187 14.35 4.33 -8.13
N MET A 188 13.36 4.63 -7.28
CA MET A 188 12.56 5.87 -7.37
C MET A 188 13.43 7.12 -7.15
N CYS A 189 14.35 7.11 -6.18
CA CYS A 189 15.29 8.22 -5.95
C CYS A 189 16.21 8.45 -7.17
N LEU A 190 16.76 7.36 -7.73
CA LEU A 190 17.59 7.43 -8.93
C LEU A 190 16.81 7.96 -10.14
N THR A 191 15.54 7.58 -10.26
CA THR A 191 14.64 8.07 -11.31
C THR A 191 14.36 9.55 -11.15
N ALA A 192 14.03 10.01 -9.92
CA ALA A 192 13.82 11.42 -9.62
C ALA A 192 15.08 12.25 -9.93
N TRP A 193 16.25 11.79 -9.49
CA TRP A 193 17.53 12.43 -9.80
C TRP A 193 17.79 12.51 -11.31
N SER A 194 17.57 11.42 -12.04
CA SER A 194 17.80 11.34 -13.49
C SER A 194 16.88 12.30 -14.26
N VAL A 195 15.60 12.35 -13.92
CA VAL A 195 14.62 13.25 -14.55
C VAL A 195 14.92 14.70 -14.21
N ALA A 196 15.26 15.00 -12.95
CA ALA A 196 15.63 16.36 -12.53
C ALA A 196 16.87 16.88 -13.26
N ARG A 197 17.90 16.03 -13.39
CA ARG A 197 19.12 16.38 -14.11
C ARG A 197 18.86 16.66 -15.59
N ARG A 198 18.03 15.84 -16.26
CA ARG A 198 17.63 16.06 -17.66
C ARG A 198 16.83 17.35 -17.86
N LYS A 199 15.98 17.72 -16.90
CA LYS A 199 15.17 18.94 -16.94
C LYS A 199 15.89 20.18 -16.40
N GLY A 200 17.14 20.05 -15.95
CA GLY A 200 17.93 21.16 -15.43
C GLY A 200 17.47 21.69 -14.06
N PHE A 201 16.68 20.92 -13.30
CA PHE A 201 16.26 21.33 -11.97
C PHE A 201 17.43 21.27 -10.99
N ARG A 202 17.85 22.43 -10.49
CA ARG A 202 18.93 22.58 -9.53
C ARG A 202 18.46 22.29 -8.10
N GLY A 203 19.41 22.06 -7.20
CA GLY A 203 19.13 21.99 -5.76
C GLY A 203 18.53 23.29 -5.24
N ASP A 204 17.82 23.22 -4.11
CA ASP A 204 17.21 24.41 -3.51
C ASP A 204 18.32 25.38 -3.04
N GLU A 205 18.52 26.49 -3.77
CA GLU A 205 19.55 27.49 -3.48
C GLU A 205 19.35 28.14 -2.10
N ASN A 206 18.10 28.15 -1.61
CA ASN A 206 17.75 28.62 -0.27
C ASN A 206 18.13 27.63 0.83
N THR A 207 18.52 26.40 0.51
CA THR A 207 18.99 25.44 1.51
C THR A 207 20.47 25.74 1.82
N PRO A 208 20.80 26.12 3.07
CA PRO A 208 22.18 26.45 3.44
C PRO A 208 23.12 25.25 3.22
N PRO A 209 24.44 25.48 3.08
CA PRO A 209 25.41 24.40 2.98
C PRO A 209 25.24 23.37 4.07
N PHE A 210 25.48 22.10 3.71
CA PHE A 210 25.46 21.03 4.69
C PHE A 210 26.42 21.39 5.81
N ASN A 211 25.84 21.68 6.97
CA ASN A 211 26.56 22.04 8.16
C ASN A 211 26.26 20.95 9.17
N LEU A 212 27.30 20.20 9.55
CA LEU A 212 27.17 19.07 10.47
C LEU A 212 26.56 19.50 11.80
N VAL A 213 26.83 20.72 12.28
CA VAL A 213 26.26 21.26 13.52
C VAL A 213 24.76 21.51 13.37
N THR A 214 24.33 22.11 12.25
CA THR A 214 22.90 22.32 11.98
C THR A 214 22.16 21.00 11.80
N PHE A 215 22.78 20.06 11.09
CA PHE A 215 22.24 18.72 10.89
C PHE A 215 22.07 17.95 12.20
N LEU A 216 23.10 17.94 13.07
CA LEU A 216 23.02 17.31 14.38
C LEU A 216 21.97 17.99 15.29
N LYS A 217 21.83 19.32 15.21
CA LYS A 217 20.76 20.03 15.93
C LYS A 217 19.37 19.64 15.44
N THR A 218 19.18 19.50 14.13
CA THR A 218 17.90 19.07 13.56
C THR A 218 17.61 17.60 13.86
N LEU A 219 18.60 16.71 13.79
CA LEU A 219 18.47 15.32 14.25
C LEU A 219 18.06 15.26 15.73
N TRP A 220 18.70 16.05 16.59
CA TRP A 220 18.37 16.07 18.01
C TRP A 220 16.95 16.60 18.28
N LYS A 221 16.57 17.68 17.59
CA LYS A 221 15.21 18.24 17.67
C LYS A 221 14.15 17.26 17.18
N SER A 222 14.45 16.51 16.13
CA SER A 222 13.55 15.53 15.51
C SER A 222 13.74 14.11 16.06
N PHE A 223 14.54 13.92 17.12
CA PHE A 223 14.96 12.61 17.60
C PHE A 223 13.78 11.68 17.89
N PHE A 224 12.80 12.17 18.66
CA PHE A 224 11.60 11.40 18.99
C PHE A 224 10.76 11.06 17.75
N SER A 225 10.64 12.00 16.80
CA SER A 225 9.91 11.76 15.55
C SER A 225 10.58 10.71 14.67
N LEU A 226 11.92 10.74 14.58
CA LEU A 226 12.71 9.76 13.83
C LEU A 226 12.74 8.39 14.49
N LEU A 227 12.57 8.32 15.81
CA LEU A 227 12.52 7.07 16.56
C LEU A 227 11.21 6.30 16.31
N THR A 228 10.17 6.95 15.78
CA THR A 228 8.83 6.36 15.60
C THR A 228 8.82 5.04 14.81
N PRO A 229 9.40 4.95 13.59
CA PRO A 229 9.43 3.68 12.87
C PRO A 229 10.21 2.59 13.61
N PHE A 230 11.25 2.96 14.37
CA PHE A 230 12.05 2.01 15.15
C PHE A 230 11.30 1.49 16.38
N VAL A 231 10.47 2.31 17.03
CA VAL A 231 9.61 1.84 18.13
C VAL A 231 8.59 0.84 17.61
N ILE A 232 7.93 1.17 16.49
CA ILE A 232 6.88 0.33 15.93
C ILE A 232 7.47 -0.97 15.39
N LEU A 233 8.37 -0.87 14.42
CA LEU A 233 8.96 -2.04 13.76
C LEU A 233 9.87 -2.83 14.71
N GLY A 234 10.62 -2.13 15.58
CA GLY A 234 11.45 -2.78 16.59
C GLY A 234 10.62 -3.60 17.56
N SER A 235 9.44 -3.12 17.99
CA SER A 235 8.56 -3.90 18.88
C SER A 235 8.01 -5.17 18.20
N ILE A 236 7.71 -5.09 16.89
CA ILE A 236 7.23 -6.24 16.10
C ILE A 236 8.36 -7.26 15.90
N TYR A 237 9.51 -6.82 15.42
CA TYR A 237 10.60 -7.73 15.02
C TYR A 237 11.38 -8.29 16.21
N SER A 238 11.37 -7.62 17.36
CA SER A 238 11.90 -8.19 18.61
C SER A 238 10.96 -9.21 19.26
N GLY A 239 9.72 -9.35 18.74
CA GLY A 239 8.69 -10.21 19.33
C GLY A 239 8.09 -9.67 20.63
N LEU A 240 8.39 -8.43 21.01
CA LEU A 240 7.80 -7.78 22.19
C LEU A 240 6.31 -7.47 22.01
N CYS A 241 5.88 -7.21 20.76
CA CYS A 241 4.51 -6.88 20.43
C CYS A 241 4.09 -7.59 19.13
N THR A 242 2.85 -8.05 19.08
CA THR A 242 2.16 -8.39 17.83
C THR A 242 1.87 -7.13 17.01
N PRO A 243 1.54 -7.23 15.71
CA PRO A 243 1.20 -6.06 14.90
C PRO A 243 0.06 -5.21 15.47
N VAL A 244 -0.92 -5.82 16.13
CA VAL A 244 -2.04 -5.10 16.78
C VAL A 244 -1.54 -4.32 18.00
N GLU A 245 -0.76 -4.97 18.87
CA GLU A 245 -0.16 -4.33 20.05
C GLU A 245 0.81 -3.20 19.65
N ALA A 246 1.59 -3.40 18.59
CA ALA A 246 2.47 -2.39 18.03
C ALA A 246 1.70 -1.18 17.47
N ALA A 247 0.51 -1.38 16.87
CA ALA A 247 -0.35 -0.29 16.43
C ALA A 247 -0.88 0.53 17.62
N VAL A 248 -1.26 -0.13 18.71
CA VAL A 248 -1.68 0.57 19.96
C VAL A 248 -0.50 1.32 20.58
N LEU A 249 0.69 0.70 20.61
CA LEU A 249 1.93 1.35 21.03
C LEU A 249 2.23 2.58 20.17
N ALA A 250 2.01 2.50 18.85
CA ALA A 250 2.19 3.61 17.93
C ALA A 250 1.25 4.79 18.25
N ILE A 251 -0.02 4.52 18.59
CA ILE A 251 -0.97 5.54 19.03
C ILE A 251 -0.48 6.21 20.32
N ALA A 252 -0.08 5.42 21.32
CA ALA A 252 0.44 5.94 22.59
C ALA A 252 1.70 6.80 22.37
N TYR A 253 2.62 6.34 21.53
CA TYR A 253 3.83 7.06 21.16
C TYR A 253 3.52 8.37 20.43
N ALA A 254 2.63 8.33 19.43
CA ALA A 254 2.20 9.51 18.68
C ALA A 254 1.56 10.57 19.60
N MET A 255 0.72 10.15 20.56
CA MET A 255 0.16 11.05 21.56
C MET A 255 1.25 11.64 22.45
N PHE A 256 2.19 10.83 22.95
CA PHE A 256 3.29 11.32 23.77
C PHE A 256 4.13 12.38 23.04
N VAL A 257 4.60 12.07 21.82
CA VAL A 257 5.41 12.99 21.03
C VAL A 257 4.60 14.22 20.63
N GLY A 258 3.36 14.06 20.19
CA GLY A 258 2.54 15.19 19.74
C GLY A 258 2.03 16.10 20.87
N ILE A 259 1.75 15.57 22.07
CA ILE A 259 1.23 16.34 23.22
C ILE A 259 2.39 16.90 24.07
N VAL A 260 3.36 16.06 24.44
CA VAL A 260 4.39 16.41 25.44
C VAL A 260 5.58 17.10 24.78
N ILE A 261 6.11 16.51 23.69
CA ILE A 261 7.34 16.96 23.04
C ILE A 261 7.07 18.11 22.08
N ASN A 262 6.22 17.89 21.08
CA ASN A 262 5.92 18.85 20.01
C ASN A 262 4.84 19.87 20.42
N ARG A 263 4.01 19.54 21.43
CA ARG A 263 2.89 20.38 21.91
C ARG A 263 1.97 20.86 20.78
N ALA A 264 1.78 20.02 19.77
CA ALA A 264 1.01 20.30 18.56
C ALA A 264 -0.39 19.64 18.59
N LEU A 265 -0.55 18.52 19.30
CA LEU A 265 -1.82 17.80 19.39
C LEU A 265 -2.82 18.52 20.29
N ARG A 266 -4.06 18.64 19.80
CA ARG A 266 -5.23 19.16 20.52
C ARG A 266 -6.30 18.06 20.61
N PRO A 267 -7.24 18.11 21.56
CA PRO A 267 -8.30 17.11 21.67
C PRO A 267 -9.13 16.92 20.40
N VAL A 268 -9.33 18.01 19.62
CA VAL A 268 -10.00 17.96 18.32
C VAL A 268 -9.26 17.06 17.32
N HIS A 269 -7.93 17.04 17.34
CA HIS A 269 -7.13 16.18 16.46
C HIS A 269 -7.27 14.70 16.84
N ILE A 270 -7.37 14.41 18.14
CA ILE A 270 -7.61 13.04 18.63
C ILE A 270 -8.99 12.55 18.17
N TYR A 271 -10.03 13.38 18.31
CA TYR A 271 -11.36 13.05 17.80
C TYR A 271 -11.36 12.79 16.29
N LYS A 272 -10.68 13.63 15.50
CA LYS A 272 -10.53 13.43 14.05
C LYS A 272 -9.83 12.12 13.72
N ALA A 273 -8.74 11.79 14.42
CA ALA A 273 -8.02 10.54 14.22
C ALA A 273 -8.90 9.32 14.53
N LEU A 274 -9.66 9.36 15.63
CA LEU A 274 -10.61 8.31 15.98
C LEU A 274 -11.73 8.16 14.95
N LEU A 275 -12.27 9.28 14.45
CA LEU A 275 -13.30 9.27 13.41
C LEU A 275 -12.77 8.65 12.11
N GLU A 276 -11.56 9.01 11.70
CA GLU A 276 -10.92 8.46 10.50
C GLU A 276 -10.66 6.95 10.65
N GLY A 277 -10.16 6.52 11.81
CA GLY A 277 -10.02 5.11 12.14
C GLY A 277 -11.34 4.36 12.12
N ALA A 278 -12.42 4.93 12.67
CA ALA A 278 -13.74 4.32 12.70
C ALA A 278 -14.35 4.16 11.29
N LEU A 279 -14.21 5.19 10.43
CA LEU A 279 -14.67 5.13 9.04
C LEU A 279 -13.94 4.05 8.24
N LEU A 280 -12.61 3.97 8.38
CA LEU A 280 -11.83 2.94 7.72
C LEU A 280 -12.16 1.55 8.26
N CYS A 281 -12.33 1.41 9.57
CA CYS A 281 -12.74 0.16 10.21
C CYS A 281 -14.07 -0.35 9.63
N GLY A 282 -15.09 0.51 9.54
CA GLY A 282 -16.39 0.15 8.98
C GLY A 282 -16.30 -0.29 7.52
N ALA A 283 -15.54 0.43 6.69
CA ALA A 283 -15.34 0.05 5.29
C ALA A 283 -14.63 -1.30 5.15
N VAL A 284 -13.53 -1.50 5.89
CA VAL A 284 -12.73 -2.72 5.85
C VAL A 284 -13.54 -3.93 6.32
N LEU A 285 -14.26 -3.81 7.44
CA LEU A 285 -15.10 -4.88 8.00
C LEU A 285 -16.16 -5.36 6.99
N LEU A 286 -16.88 -4.43 6.36
CA LEU A 286 -17.90 -4.78 5.36
C LEU A 286 -17.29 -5.53 4.18
N ILE A 287 -16.13 -5.09 3.68
CA ILE A 287 -15.51 -5.70 2.52
C ILE A 287 -14.92 -7.08 2.89
N VAL A 288 -14.20 -7.22 4.00
CA VAL A 288 -13.60 -8.50 4.40
C VAL A 288 -14.68 -9.55 4.73
N GLY A 289 -15.75 -9.16 5.43
CA GLY A 289 -16.87 -10.06 5.72
C GLY A 289 -17.54 -10.60 4.45
N THR A 290 -17.88 -9.71 3.51
CA THR A 290 -18.52 -10.09 2.23
C THR A 290 -17.58 -10.85 1.30
N SER A 291 -16.29 -10.53 1.32
CA SER A 291 -15.25 -11.25 0.58
C SER A 291 -14.99 -12.66 1.10
N THR A 292 -15.09 -12.88 2.42
CA THR A 292 -14.93 -14.21 3.01
C THR A 292 -16.04 -15.15 2.52
N LEU A 293 -17.28 -14.64 2.46
CA LEU A 293 -18.40 -15.34 1.86
C LEU A 293 -18.15 -15.64 0.37
N PHE A 294 -17.78 -14.63 -0.41
CA PHE A 294 -17.51 -14.77 -1.85
C PHE A 294 -16.38 -15.78 -2.14
N GLY A 295 -15.27 -15.72 -1.40
CA GLY A 295 -14.15 -16.65 -1.52
C GLY A 295 -14.53 -18.10 -1.24
N LYS A 296 -15.38 -18.35 -0.22
CA LYS A 296 -15.93 -19.69 0.04
C LYS A 296 -16.76 -20.21 -1.14
N ILE A 297 -17.60 -19.37 -1.76
CA ILE A 297 -18.36 -19.76 -2.96
C ILE A 297 -17.44 -20.13 -4.11
N LEU A 298 -16.43 -19.30 -4.39
CA LEU A 298 -15.47 -19.60 -5.47
C LEU A 298 -14.69 -20.89 -5.25
N THR A 299 -14.33 -21.17 -4.00
CA THR A 299 -13.64 -22.41 -3.62
C THR A 299 -14.55 -23.61 -3.85
N PHE A 300 -15.84 -23.49 -3.50
CA PHE A 300 -16.83 -24.53 -3.73
C PHE A 300 -17.11 -24.80 -5.22
N GLU A 301 -17.12 -23.75 -6.04
CA GLU A 301 -17.30 -23.83 -7.49
C GLU A 301 -16.05 -24.29 -8.27
N GLU A 302 -14.97 -24.63 -7.56
CA GLU A 302 -13.67 -25.00 -8.12
C GLU A 302 -13.12 -23.96 -9.12
N ALA A 303 -13.47 -22.69 -8.92
CA ALA A 303 -13.04 -21.61 -9.80
C ALA A 303 -11.50 -21.46 -9.83
N PRO A 304 -10.79 -21.54 -8.68
CA PRO A 304 -9.32 -21.52 -8.67
C PRO A 304 -8.69 -22.64 -9.49
N GLN A 305 -9.22 -23.87 -9.43
CA GLN A 305 -8.71 -25.03 -10.15
C GLN A 305 -8.89 -24.88 -11.66
N ARG A 306 -10.05 -24.35 -12.10
CA ARG A 306 -10.31 -24.06 -13.52
C ARG A 306 -9.41 -22.95 -14.05
N LEU A 307 -9.18 -21.90 -13.25
CA LEU A 307 -8.25 -20.83 -13.59
C LEU A 307 -6.81 -21.35 -13.68
N ALA A 308 -6.39 -22.14 -12.71
CA ALA A 308 -5.08 -22.80 -12.69
C ALA A 308 -4.89 -23.66 -13.95
N ALA A 309 -5.87 -24.50 -14.30
CA ALA A 309 -5.82 -25.33 -15.49
C ALA A 309 -5.73 -24.51 -16.79
N ALA A 310 -6.48 -23.39 -16.88
CA ALA A 310 -6.41 -22.50 -18.02
C ALA A 310 -5.02 -21.85 -18.16
N VAL A 311 -4.43 -21.39 -17.06
CA VAL A 311 -3.09 -20.77 -17.08
C VAL A 311 -2.00 -21.82 -17.34
N MET A 312 -2.09 -23.00 -16.71
CA MET A 312 -1.16 -24.11 -16.93
C MET A 312 -1.25 -24.69 -18.36
N SER A 313 -2.36 -24.49 -19.06
CA SER A 313 -2.45 -24.82 -20.50
C SER A 313 -1.57 -23.95 -21.38
N ILE A 314 -1.19 -22.75 -20.89
CA ILE A 314 -0.28 -21.82 -21.57
C ILE A 314 1.18 -22.15 -21.21
N SER A 315 1.49 -22.30 -19.92
CA SER A 315 2.83 -22.64 -19.45
C SER A 315 2.84 -23.29 -18.07
N GLN A 316 3.78 -24.21 -17.86
CA GLN A 316 4.05 -24.84 -16.57
C GLN A 316 5.23 -24.20 -15.82
N ASP A 317 5.98 -23.27 -16.45
CA ASP A 317 7.06 -22.55 -15.78
C ASP A 317 6.47 -21.54 -14.78
N PRO A 318 6.74 -21.66 -13.47
CA PRO A 318 6.21 -20.76 -12.45
C PRO A 318 6.50 -19.27 -12.72
N LYS A 319 7.63 -18.95 -13.36
CA LYS A 319 8.00 -17.56 -13.69
C LYS A 319 7.13 -17.00 -14.81
N ILE A 320 6.85 -17.81 -15.83
CA ILE A 320 5.96 -17.41 -16.93
C ILE A 320 4.53 -17.26 -16.41
N VAL A 321 4.08 -18.19 -15.57
CA VAL A 321 2.78 -18.11 -14.89
C VAL A 321 2.69 -16.83 -14.05
N LEU A 322 3.72 -16.51 -13.26
CA LEU A 322 3.76 -15.29 -12.46
C LEU A 322 3.73 -14.02 -13.33
N LEU A 323 4.43 -14.00 -14.48
CA LEU A 323 4.35 -12.88 -15.43
C LEU A 323 2.96 -12.69 -16.03
N LEU A 324 2.25 -13.78 -16.35
CA LEU A 324 0.86 -13.72 -16.82
C LEU A 324 -0.04 -13.14 -15.75
N ILE A 325 0.11 -13.60 -14.51
CA ILE A 325 -0.63 -13.06 -13.35
C ILE A 325 -0.33 -11.58 -13.18
N ILE A 326 0.94 -11.18 -13.19
CA ILE A 326 1.35 -9.77 -13.11
C ILE A 326 0.68 -8.93 -14.20
N GLY A 327 0.64 -9.41 -15.44
CA GLY A 327 -0.06 -8.72 -16.54
C GLY A 327 -1.54 -8.48 -16.21
N VAL A 328 -2.22 -9.50 -15.67
CA VAL A 328 -3.61 -9.38 -15.21
C VAL A 328 -3.73 -8.41 -14.03
N LEU A 329 -2.84 -8.50 -13.03
CA LEU A 329 -2.82 -7.62 -11.85
C LEU A 329 -2.67 -6.15 -12.24
N ILE A 330 -1.78 -5.85 -13.19
CA ILE A 330 -1.58 -4.50 -13.70
C ILE A 330 -2.85 -4.00 -14.37
N ILE A 331 -3.46 -4.82 -15.24
CA ILE A 331 -4.68 -4.43 -15.96
C ILE A 331 -5.83 -4.19 -15.00
N LEU A 332 -6.10 -5.12 -14.09
CA LEU A 332 -7.18 -5.00 -13.11
C LEU A 332 -6.93 -3.84 -12.13
N GLY A 333 -5.69 -3.67 -11.69
CA GLY A 333 -5.30 -2.58 -10.80
C GLY A 333 -5.58 -1.20 -11.39
N MET A 334 -5.48 -1.00 -12.71
CA MET A 334 -5.84 0.29 -13.33
C MET A 334 -7.29 0.71 -13.04
N PHE A 335 -8.21 -0.25 -12.90
CA PHE A 335 -9.64 -0.01 -12.70
C PHE A 335 -10.09 -0.12 -11.25
N MET A 336 -9.27 -0.72 -10.39
CA MET A 336 -9.66 -1.10 -9.03
C MET A 336 -8.77 -0.43 -7.99
N GLU A 337 -9.36 -0.05 -6.86
CA GLU A 337 -8.60 0.41 -5.71
C GLU A 337 -7.84 -0.76 -5.05
N THR A 338 -6.70 -0.48 -4.42
CA THR A 338 -5.77 -1.48 -3.89
C THR A 338 -6.41 -2.53 -3.00
N LEU A 339 -7.19 -2.12 -2.00
CA LEU A 339 -7.84 -3.08 -1.11
C LEU A 339 -8.82 -3.95 -1.88
N SER A 340 -9.57 -3.35 -2.80
CA SER A 340 -10.52 -4.08 -3.67
C SER A 340 -9.82 -5.15 -4.52
N THR A 341 -8.66 -4.82 -5.12
CA THR A 341 -7.84 -5.77 -5.89
C THR A 341 -7.40 -6.95 -5.03
N ILE A 342 -6.87 -6.69 -3.84
CA ILE A 342 -6.39 -7.74 -2.92
C ILE A 342 -7.55 -8.62 -2.48
N ILE A 343 -8.66 -8.01 -2.11
CA ILE A 343 -9.85 -8.69 -1.59
C ILE A 343 -10.43 -9.67 -2.61
N ILE A 344 -10.46 -9.28 -3.88
CA ILE A 344 -11.01 -10.11 -4.96
C ILE A 344 -10.00 -11.17 -5.42
N LEU A 345 -8.74 -10.79 -5.60
CA LEU A 345 -7.77 -11.64 -6.27
C LEU A 345 -7.10 -12.63 -5.34
N VAL A 346 -6.91 -12.32 -4.05
CA VAL A 346 -6.24 -13.23 -3.12
C VAL A 346 -7.00 -14.54 -2.95
N PRO A 347 -8.32 -14.58 -2.64
CA PRO A 347 -9.04 -15.85 -2.51
C PRO A 347 -9.06 -16.67 -3.82
N VAL A 348 -9.00 -16.00 -4.97
CA VAL A 348 -8.98 -16.64 -6.30
C VAL A 348 -7.61 -17.23 -6.61
N LEU A 349 -6.54 -16.47 -6.37
CA LEU A 349 -5.19 -16.81 -6.82
C LEU A 349 -4.45 -17.67 -5.79
N MET A 350 -4.68 -17.50 -4.49
CA MET A 350 -3.96 -18.23 -3.44
C MET A 350 -3.96 -19.76 -3.62
N PRO A 351 -5.12 -20.43 -3.85
CA PRO A 351 -5.11 -21.87 -4.06
C PRO A 351 -4.30 -22.29 -5.29
N MET A 352 -4.28 -21.46 -6.34
CA MET A 352 -3.49 -21.70 -7.55
C MET A 352 -1.99 -21.57 -7.29
N LEU A 353 -1.54 -20.63 -6.45
CA LEU A 353 -0.12 -20.45 -6.14
C LEU A 353 0.50 -21.70 -5.53
N HIS A 354 -0.24 -22.38 -4.63
CA HIS A 354 0.19 -23.64 -4.03
C HIS A 354 0.37 -24.76 -5.06
N VAL A 355 -0.48 -24.81 -6.10
CA VAL A 355 -0.38 -25.79 -7.18
C VAL A 355 0.84 -25.52 -8.07
N VAL A 356 1.11 -24.24 -8.37
CA VAL A 356 2.22 -23.81 -9.23
C VAL A 356 3.56 -23.78 -8.48
N GLY A 357 3.54 -23.84 -7.14
CA GLY A 357 4.73 -23.79 -6.30
C GLY A 357 5.29 -22.37 -6.13
N ILE A 358 4.44 -21.34 -6.22
CA ILE A 358 4.83 -19.95 -5.95
C ILE A 358 4.65 -19.68 -4.46
N ASP A 359 5.71 -19.17 -3.83
CA ASP A 359 5.69 -18.78 -2.43
C ASP A 359 4.63 -17.68 -2.17
N PRO A 360 3.69 -17.88 -1.23
CA PRO A 360 2.65 -16.90 -0.93
C PRO A 360 3.19 -15.56 -0.40
N ILE A 361 4.28 -15.54 0.35
CA ILE A 361 4.86 -14.29 0.85
C ILE A 361 5.44 -13.50 -0.34
N HIS A 362 6.16 -14.17 -1.23
CA HIS A 362 6.68 -13.56 -2.45
C HIS A 362 5.56 -13.02 -3.34
N PHE A 363 4.50 -13.80 -3.56
CA PHE A 363 3.34 -13.34 -4.33
C PHE A 363 2.68 -12.12 -3.68
N GLY A 364 2.57 -12.09 -2.35
CA GLY A 364 2.07 -10.94 -1.62
C GLY A 364 2.86 -9.67 -1.93
N ILE A 365 4.19 -9.75 -1.98
CA ILE A 365 5.03 -8.61 -2.39
C ILE A 365 4.75 -8.22 -3.85
N ILE A 366 4.68 -9.17 -4.77
CA ILE A 366 4.37 -8.88 -6.18
C ILE A 366 3.00 -8.20 -6.32
N LEU A 367 1.99 -8.68 -5.60
CA LEU A 367 0.65 -8.10 -5.56
C LEU A 367 0.69 -6.66 -5.04
N VAL A 368 1.47 -6.39 -3.99
CA VAL A 368 1.61 -5.03 -3.44
C VAL A 368 2.31 -4.10 -4.42
N VAL A 369 3.42 -4.52 -5.04
CA VAL A 369 4.17 -3.67 -5.99
C VAL A 369 3.40 -3.45 -7.30
N THR A 370 2.64 -4.43 -7.77
CA THR A 370 1.75 -4.21 -8.93
C THR A 370 0.62 -3.23 -8.60
N ASN A 371 0.08 -3.26 -7.38
CA ASN A 371 -0.86 -2.24 -6.90
C ASN A 371 -0.23 -0.85 -6.73
N GLU A 372 1.06 -0.75 -6.37
CA GLU A 372 1.77 0.54 -6.42
C GLU A 372 1.75 1.15 -7.82
N MET A 373 1.97 0.33 -8.84
CA MET A 373 1.93 0.78 -10.22
C MET A 373 0.51 1.20 -10.64
N ALA A 374 -0.51 0.49 -10.16
CA ALA A 374 -1.91 0.84 -10.37
C ALA A 374 -2.28 2.21 -9.80
N LEU A 375 -1.74 2.61 -8.64
CA LEU A 375 -1.97 3.93 -8.05
C LEU A 375 -1.45 5.10 -8.91
N LEU A 376 -0.59 4.81 -9.89
CA LEU A 376 -0.02 5.77 -10.83
C LEU A 376 -0.55 5.62 -12.26
N THR A 377 -1.47 4.70 -12.51
CA THR A 377 -1.94 4.39 -13.86
C THR A 377 -3.43 4.71 -13.99
N PRO A 378 -3.86 5.52 -14.98
CA PRO A 378 -5.27 5.74 -15.29
C PRO A 378 -6.00 4.42 -15.64
N PRO A 379 -7.34 4.33 -15.47
CA PRO A 379 -8.26 5.44 -15.17
C PRO A 379 -8.39 5.84 -13.69
N LEU A 380 -8.06 4.96 -12.73
CA LEU A 380 -8.36 5.22 -11.32
C LEU A 380 -7.21 5.92 -10.58
N GLY A 381 -5.95 5.54 -10.83
CA GLY A 381 -4.71 6.16 -10.34
C GLY A 381 -4.83 7.11 -9.14
N VAL A 382 -5.22 6.61 -7.96
CA VAL A 382 -5.64 7.45 -6.81
C VAL A 382 -4.59 8.49 -6.43
N ASN A 383 -3.31 8.12 -6.46
CA ASN A 383 -2.22 9.04 -6.12
C ASN A 383 -2.12 10.20 -7.12
N LEU A 384 -2.47 9.97 -8.39
CA LEU A 384 -2.52 11.03 -9.41
C LEU A 384 -3.62 12.05 -9.08
N PHE A 385 -4.79 11.60 -8.62
CA PHE A 385 -5.88 12.49 -8.24
C PHE A 385 -5.55 13.34 -7.01
N VAL A 386 -4.90 12.74 -6.00
CA VAL A 386 -4.45 13.49 -4.81
C VAL A 386 -3.40 14.53 -5.22
N ALA A 387 -2.38 14.14 -5.99
CA ALA A 387 -1.33 15.05 -6.45
C ALA A 387 -1.86 16.15 -7.40
N SER A 388 -2.84 15.82 -8.26
CA SER A 388 -3.54 16.77 -9.15
C SER A 388 -4.17 17.90 -8.38
N ARG A 389 -4.90 17.58 -7.31
CA ARG A 389 -5.55 18.58 -6.44
C ARG A 389 -4.51 19.48 -5.75
N LEU A 390 -3.40 18.91 -5.29
CA LEU A 390 -2.34 19.67 -4.59
C LEU A 390 -1.54 20.57 -5.53
N ALA A 391 -1.24 20.12 -6.76
CA ALA A 391 -0.48 20.89 -7.75
C ALA A 391 -1.35 21.82 -8.61
N ASN A 392 -2.68 21.65 -8.55
CA ASN A 392 -3.66 22.34 -9.38
C ASN A 392 -3.34 22.21 -10.89
N ILE A 393 -3.22 20.97 -11.35
CA ILE A 393 -3.02 20.57 -12.76
C ILE A 393 -3.84 19.31 -13.06
N SER A 394 -4.12 19.03 -14.33
CA SER A 394 -4.96 17.89 -14.71
C SER A 394 -4.27 16.54 -14.51
N VAL A 395 -5.07 15.47 -14.30
CA VAL A 395 -4.57 14.11 -14.06
C VAL A 395 -3.83 13.57 -15.29
N GLU A 396 -4.28 13.90 -16.51
CA GLU A 396 -3.65 13.48 -17.77
C GLU A 396 -2.22 14.01 -17.86
N ARG A 397 -2.00 15.26 -17.44
CA ARG A 397 -0.69 15.89 -17.46
C ARG A 397 0.27 15.21 -16.48
N ILE A 398 -0.23 14.81 -15.31
CA ILE A 398 0.55 14.04 -14.33
C ILE A 398 0.80 12.61 -14.83
N SER A 399 -0.19 11.98 -15.46
CA SER A 399 -0.11 10.61 -16.00
C SER A 399 1.05 10.45 -16.99
N ILE A 400 1.29 11.47 -17.81
CA ILE A 400 2.45 11.51 -18.71
C ILE A 400 3.75 11.74 -17.92
N GLY A 401 3.70 12.60 -16.90
CA GLY A 401 4.85 12.93 -16.05
C GLY A 401 5.36 11.76 -15.20
N VAL A 402 4.49 10.82 -14.82
CA VAL A 402 4.85 9.62 -14.02
C VAL A 402 5.45 8.48 -14.83
N LEU A 403 5.43 8.52 -16.17
CA LEU A 403 5.92 7.44 -17.03
C LEU A 403 7.35 6.95 -16.68
N PRO A 404 8.34 7.82 -16.36
CA PRO A 404 9.66 7.36 -15.92
C PRO A 404 9.61 6.54 -14.63
N PHE A 405 8.72 6.90 -13.70
CA PHE A 405 8.54 6.18 -12.43
C PHE A 405 7.77 4.86 -12.63
N LEU A 406 6.78 4.83 -13.54
CA LEU A 406 6.12 3.58 -13.95
C LEU A 406 7.10 2.59 -14.57
N ALA A 407 7.98 3.06 -15.46
CA ALA A 407 9.04 2.23 -16.04
C ALA A 407 9.99 1.68 -14.96
N ALA A 408 10.34 2.51 -13.98
CA ALA A 408 11.16 2.09 -12.85
C ALA A 408 10.46 1.07 -11.94
N LEU A 409 9.16 1.23 -11.65
CA LEU A 409 8.36 0.23 -10.93
C LEU A 409 8.28 -1.09 -11.71
N LEU A 410 8.08 -1.02 -13.03
CA LEU A 410 8.07 -2.22 -13.88
C LEU A 410 9.39 -2.97 -13.82
N VAL A 411 10.53 -2.26 -13.84
CA VAL A 411 11.85 -2.87 -13.65
C VAL A 411 11.95 -3.54 -12.28
N CYS A 412 11.49 -2.89 -11.20
CA CYS A 412 11.45 -3.50 -9.87
C CYS A 412 10.59 -4.77 -9.85
N ILE A 413 9.40 -4.75 -10.48
CA ILE A 413 8.52 -5.91 -10.58
C ILE A 413 9.23 -7.07 -11.30
N LEU A 414 9.89 -6.79 -12.42
CA LEU A 414 10.64 -7.82 -13.16
C LEU A 414 11.79 -8.38 -12.32
N ILE A 415 12.55 -7.54 -11.63
CA ILE A 415 13.61 -7.99 -10.73
C ILE A 415 13.04 -8.92 -9.66
N LEU A 416 11.96 -8.53 -8.98
CA LEU A 416 11.32 -9.37 -7.97
C LEU A 416 10.82 -10.69 -8.56
N THR A 417 10.23 -10.65 -9.75
CA THR A 417 9.70 -11.83 -10.45
C THR A 417 10.79 -12.87 -10.75
N PHE A 418 11.99 -12.42 -11.14
CA PHE A 418 13.09 -13.32 -11.47
C PHE A 418 13.97 -13.70 -10.28
N PHE A 419 13.92 -12.92 -9.19
CA PHE A 419 14.71 -13.10 -7.97
C PHE A 419 13.80 -13.08 -6.73
N PRO A 420 13.00 -14.15 -6.50
CA PRO A 420 12.06 -14.22 -5.38
C PRO A 420 12.74 -14.13 -4.01
N GLU A 421 14.03 -14.47 -3.94
CA GLU A 421 14.86 -14.38 -2.74
C GLU A 421 14.91 -12.96 -2.17
N ILE A 422 14.71 -11.92 -3.00
CA ILE A 422 14.65 -10.53 -2.51
C ILE A 422 13.48 -10.34 -1.55
N SER A 423 12.36 -11.04 -1.77
CA SER A 423 11.19 -10.99 -0.89
C SER A 423 11.27 -12.03 0.23
N THR A 424 11.84 -13.21 -0.04
CA THR A 424 11.75 -14.35 0.89
C THR A 424 12.98 -14.49 1.80
N TRP A 425 14.16 -14.02 1.41
CA TRP A 425 15.38 -14.25 2.19
C TRP A 425 15.28 -13.75 3.64
N LEU A 426 14.80 -12.52 3.85
CA LEU A 426 14.69 -11.94 5.19
C LEU A 426 13.66 -12.65 6.09
N PRO A 427 12.38 -12.87 5.68
CA PRO A 427 11.42 -13.56 6.53
C PRO A 427 11.86 -14.98 6.90
N TYR A 428 12.42 -15.75 5.96
CA TYR A 428 12.84 -17.13 6.23
C TYR A 428 14.09 -17.19 7.12
N THR A 429 15.06 -16.30 6.93
CA THR A 429 16.28 -16.26 7.78
C THR A 429 15.96 -15.86 9.22
N LEU A 430 14.96 -15.02 9.44
CA LEU A 430 14.46 -14.65 10.76
C LEU A 430 13.53 -15.70 11.39
N GLY A 431 13.25 -16.81 10.70
CA GLY A 431 12.30 -17.84 11.16
C GLY A 431 10.84 -17.37 11.17
N MET A 432 10.54 -16.28 10.47
CA MET A 432 9.20 -15.68 10.40
C MET A 432 8.41 -16.12 9.16
N GLY A 433 9.03 -16.81 8.19
CA GLY A 433 8.42 -17.23 6.93
C GLY A 433 7.57 -18.51 6.99
N GLN A 434 7.07 -18.92 8.16
CA GLN A 434 6.20 -20.09 8.32
C GLN A 434 4.72 -19.72 8.34
#